data_AF-A0A166JCL7-F1
#
_entry.id   AF-A0A166JCL7-F1
#
_cell.length_a   1.000
_cell.length_b   1.000
_cell.length_c   1.000
_cell.angle_alpha   90.00
_cell.angle_beta   90.00
_cell.angle_gamma   90.00
#
_symmetry.space_group_name_H-M   'P 1'
#
loop_
_entity.id
_entity.type
_entity.pdbx_description
1 polymer ?
#
loop_
_entity_poly.entity_id
_entity_poly.type
_entity_poly.pdbx_seq_one_letter_code
_entity_poly.pdbx_strand_id
1 'polypeptide(L)'
;MKAKGHLGHTGHTGPTIVPPPTGEVQAIMNGEITPADGRPKITMEEQMSDKQLDRLAGGVTVDTGSAESMAPTEKPEKPSMRELRTDVIRIIPVENDGEPLSRILLVNLKCLFQKQLPVMPREYIARLVFDHTSKSLAIIKRGYKVVGGICFRPFAHRGFAEIVFFATSSNDQEKGYGAMLMNHFKMHIRRVYPDMKHFLTYADNFAVGYFRKQGFTKDITLDRSVWAGYIKDYEGGTIMQCTLLDKVDYLDVASTVAAQREAILAKIRQMSKSHVIYPGLPQFQPGQPDGVIVDPKDVPGLRESGWTPDMIAPPAPAAISATDRNIMNRVLSDMQTHSSSWPFKDPVSREEVPDYYNVIDSPMDLSTMAEKLDKGEYTTLEEFLNDCQLIFDNCKFYNPEDSIYVKSAVKLEECMHESLRRARGF
;
A
#
# COMPACT_ATOMS: atom_id res chain seq x y z
N MET A 1 -13.63 0.61 -52.67
CA MET A 1 -14.11 1.71 -53.54
C MET A 1 -14.38 2.94 -52.68
N LYS A 2 -13.69 4.06 -52.96
CA LYS A 2 -13.98 5.51 -52.77
C LYS A 2 -14.88 5.96 -51.57
N ALA A 3 -14.69 7.09 -50.88
CA ALA A 3 -13.72 8.19 -50.87
C ALA A 3 -14.17 9.28 -49.83
N LYS A 4 -13.20 10.04 -49.27
CA LYS A 4 -13.21 11.49 -48.84
C LYS A 4 -14.20 11.94 -47.73
N GLY A 5 -13.95 12.95 -46.88
CA GLY A 5 -12.85 13.90 -46.66
C GLY A 5 -13.35 15.23 -46.05
N HIS A 6 -12.58 15.78 -45.10
CA HIS A 6 -12.33 17.20 -44.75
C HIS A 6 -13.39 18.17 -44.16
N LEU A 7 -12.97 18.87 -43.09
CA LEU A 7 -13.12 20.30 -42.68
C LEU A 7 -13.12 20.35 -41.13
N GLY A 8 -12.30 21.10 -40.37
CA GLY A 8 -11.54 22.31 -40.61
C GLY A 8 -12.25 23.52 -39.97
N HIS A 9 -11.83 23.95 -38.77
CA HIS A 9 -12.05 25.33 -38.33
C HIS A 9 -10.96 25.83 -37.37
N THR A 10 -10.38 26.95 -37.77
CA THR A 10 -9.35 27.79 -37.16
C THR A 10 -9.97 28.83 -36.21
N GLY A 11 -9.23 29.21 -35.17
CA GLY A 11 -9.43 30.45 -34.41
C GLY A 11 -8.10 30.96 -33.84
N HIS A 12 -7.55 32.01 -34.44
CA HIS A 12 -6.42 32.80 -33.96
C HIS A 12 -6.93 34.00 -33.16
N THR A 13 -6.33 34.27 -32.00
CA THR A 13 -6.07 35.63 -31.49
C THR A 13 -4.82 35.60 -30.59
N GLY A 14 -3.79 36.34 -30.97
CA GLY A 14 -2.85 36.97 -30.03
C GLY A 14 -2.99 38.49 -30.16
N PRO A 15 -2.14 39.34 -29.55
CA PRO A 15 -1.03 39.06 -28.62
C PRO A 15 -1.04 39.99 -27.38
N THR A 16 -0.17 39.77 -26.37
CA THR A 16 0.69 40.82 -25.75
C THR A 16 1.73 40.13 -24.85
N ILE A 17 2.99 40.53 -25.05
CA ILE A 17 4.22 40.01 -24.46
C ILE A 17 4.46 40.68 -23.09
N VAL A 18 4.84 39.91 -22.08
CA VAL A 18 5.66 40.39 -20.95
C VAL A 18 6.74 39.33 -20.69
N PRO A 19 8.04 39.68 -20.70
CA PRO A 19 9.11 38.73 -20.44
C PRO A 19 9.21 38.41 -18.94
N PRO A 20 9.66 37.20 -18.55
CA PRO A 20 9.89 36.87 -17.15
C PRO A 20 11.12 37.62 -16.60
N PRO A 21 11.15 37.91 -15.29
CA PRO A 21 12.21 38.68 -14.65
C PRO A 21 13.55 37.94 -14.67
N THR A 22 14.64 38.71 -14.77
CA THR A 22 16.03 38.25 -14.74
C THR A 22 16.50 37.86 -13.33
N GLY A 23 17.56 37.05 -13.30
CA GLY A 23 17.94 36.12 -12.23
C GLY A 23 18.26 36.65 -10.83
N GLU A 24 18.36 37.96 -10.58
CA GLU A 24 18.62 38.48 -9.23
C GLU A 24 17.33 38.68 -8.39
N VAL A 25 16.17 38.83 -9.04
CA VAL A 25 14.88 39.02 -8.33
C VAL A 25 14.23 37.68 -7.97
N GLN A 26 14.54 36.60 -8.70
CA GLN A 26 14.04 35.24 -8.41
C GLN A 26 14.75 34.58 -7.21
N ALA A 27 16.01 34.93 -6.96
CA ALA A 27 16.81 34.36 -5.87
C ALA A 27 16.47 34.94 -4.48
N ILE A 28 15.98 36.20 -4.43
CA ILE A 28 15.57 36.85 -3.18
C ILE A 28 14.18 36.35 -2.72
N MET A 29 13.31 35.94 -3.65
CA MET A 29 11.98 35.39 -3.31
C MET A 29 12.00 33.91 -2.88
N ASN A 30 13.09 33.18 -3.14
CA ASN A 30 13.22 31.76 -2.82
C ASN A 30 14.13 31.45 -1.61
N GLY A 31 14.74 32.47 -0.98
CA GLY A 31 15.44 32.32 0.30
C GLY A 31 16.82 31.62 0.27
N GLU A 32 17.48 31.55 -0.89
CA GLU A 32 18.67 30.71 -1.10
C GLU A 32 20.04 31.35 -0.76
N ILE A 33 20.11 32.53 -0.12
CA ILE A 33 21.39 33.13 0.34
C ILE A 33 21.27 33.69 1.77
N THR A 34 22.15 33.23 2.66
CA THR A 34 22.46 33.86 3.96
C THR A 34 23.94 34.28 4.01
N PRO A 35 24.31 35.44 4.61
CA PRO A 35 25.72 35.80 4.79
C PRO A 35 26.37 34.98 5.91
N ALA A 36 27.66 34.72 5.73
CA ALA A 36 28.53 34.00 6.66
C ALA A 36 28.56 34.64 8.05
N ASP A 37 28.04 33.92 9.06
CA ASP A 37 28.61 33.87 10.41
C ASP A 37 27.91 32.77 11.24
N GLY A 38 28.68 31.73 11.59
CA GLY A 38 28.21 30.49 12.19
C GLY A 38 27.80 30.58 13.66
N ARG A 39 26.54 30.96 13.93
CA ARG A 39 25.81 30.62 15.16
C ARG A 39 24.33 30.38 14.82
N PRO A 40 23.69 29.29 15.27
CA PRO A 40 22.27 29.09 15.00
C PRO A 40 21.45 30.09 15.82
N LYS A 41 20.84 31.08 15.14
CA LYS A 41 19.79 31.93 15.68
C LYS A 41 18.45 31.34 15.25
N ILE A 42 17.65 30.91 16.23
CA ILE A 42 16.23 30.60 16.01
C ILE A 42 15.51 31.95 16.08
N THR A 43 15.14 32.49 14.93
CA THR A 43 14.24 33.65 14.82
C THR A 43 12.81 33.12 14.82
N MET A 44 11.88 33.81 15.50
CA MET A 44 10.45 33.48 15.47
C MET A 44 9.92 33.59 14.03
N GLU A 45 9.75 32.47 13.37
CA GLU A 45 8.95 32.35 12.14
C GLU A 45 7.57 31.79 12.49
N GLU A 46 6.56 32.47 11.92
CA GLU A 46 5.14 32.15 11.78
C GLU A 46 4.45 31.45 12.95
N GLN A 47 3.46 32.15 13.53
CA GLN A 47 2.41 31.53 14.31
C GLN A 47 1.76 30.41 13.50
N MET A 48 2.15 29.17 13.79
CA MET A 48 1.48 27.98 13.29
C MET A 48 0.01 28.06 13.68
N SER A 49 -0.88 27.85 12.70
CA SER A 49 -2.30 27.77 12.98
C SER A 49 -2.58 26.64 13.99
N ASP A 50 -3.57 26.81 14.87
CA ASP A 50 -3.97 25.83 15.90
C ASP A 50 -4.11 24.40 15.35
N LYS A 51 -4.44 24.26 14.05
CA LYS A 51 -4.57 22.98 13.34
C LYS A 51 -3.24 22.25 13.07
N GLN A 52 -2.12 22.96 13.03
CA GLN A 52 -0.77 22.37 12.90
C GLN A 52 -0.24 21.92 14.25
N LEU A 53 -0.54 22.64 15.33
CA LEU A 53 -0.25 22.24 16.71
C LEU A 53 -1.00 20.95 17.09
N ASP A 54 -2.26 20.80 16.69
CA ASP A 54 -3.04 19.56 16.88
C ASP A 54 -2.43 18.33 16.17
N ARG A 55 -1.75 18.53 15.04
CA ARG A 55 -1.12 17.43 14.28
C ARG A 55 0.20 16.97 14.89
N LEU A 56 0.99 17.87 15.47
CA LEU A 56 2.24 17.57 16.16
C LEU A 56 1.99 17.02 17.58
N ALA A 57 0.93 17.48 18.26
CA ALA A 57 0.46 16.91 19.52
C ALA A 57 -0.19 15.52 19.35
N GLY A 58 -0.55 15.14 18.12
CA GLY A 58 -1.17 13.86 17.75
C GLY A 58 -0.26 12.64 17.77
N GLY A 59 0.84 12.64 18.53
CA GLY A 59 1.54 11.41 18.89
C GLY A 59 0.64 10.59 19.80
N VAL A 60 0.07 9.49 19.27
CA VAL A 60 -0.84 8.54 19.96
C VAL A 60 -1.58 9.18 21.14
N THR A 61 -2.43 10.17 20.85
CA THR A 61 -3.33 10.70 21.87
C THR A 61 -4.32 9.60 22.22
N VAL A 62 -4.15 9.03 23.40
CA VAL A 62 -5.26 8.37 24.10
C VAL A 62 -6.07 9.53 24.65
N ASP A 63 -7.21 9.83 24.04
CA ASP A 63 -8.15 10.85 24.52
C ASP A 63 -8.36 10.69 26.03
N THR A 64 -7.88 11.66 26.80
CA THR A 64 -8.24 11.85 28.21
C THR A 64 -8.76 13.27 28.36
N GLY A 65 -9.96 13.49 27.84
CA GLY A 65 -10.84 14.51 28.37
C GLY A 65 -11.26 14.14 29.79
N SER A 66 -11.46 15.16 30.62
CA SER A 66 -11.98 15.14 31.99
C SER A 66 -12.91 13.96 32.30
N ALA A 67 -12.81 13.44 33.53
CA ALA A 67 -13.64 12.39 34.12
C ALA A 67 -15.13 12.79 34.28
N GLU A 68 -15.78 13.15 33.18
CA GLU A 68 -17.19 13.01 32.92
C GLU A 68 -17.31 11.93 31.83
N SER A 69 -18.17 10.95 32.05
CA SER A 69 -18.30 9.72 31.25
C SER A 69 -18.20 9.95 29.74
N MET A 70 -17.00 9.82 29.16
CA MET A 70 -16.83 9.62 27.73
C MET A 70 -17.19 8.17 27.45
N ALA A 71 -18.49 7.92 27.25
CA ALA A 71 -18.93 6.76 26.50
C ALA A 71 -18.11 6.71 25.20
N PRO A 72 -17.65 5.52 24.76
CA PRO A 72 -16.93 5.40 23.50
C PRO A 72 -17.78 6.09 22.44
N THR A 73 -17.20 7.04 21.70
CA THR A 73 -17.85 7.65 20.54
C THR A 73 -18.08 6.53 19.53
N GLU A 74 -19.24 5.88 19.65
CA GLU A 74 -19.66 4.80 18.78
C GLU A 74 -19.62 5.34 17.35
N LYS A 75 -18.73 4.76 16.52
CA LYS A 75 -18.76 5.04 15.09
C LYS A 75 -20.20 4.85 14.62
N PRO A 76 -20.76 5.79 13.83
CA PRO A 76 -22.14 5.70 13.40
C PRO A 76 -22.38 4.33 12.75
N GLU A 77 -23.38 3.63 13.28
CA GLU A 77 -23.72 2.27 12.86
C GLU A 77 -23.99 2.23 11.36
N LYS A 78 -23.37 1.27 10.65
CA LYS A 78 -23.53 1.14 9.20
C LYS A 78 -25.01 0.93 8.83
N PRO A 79 -25.51 1.54 7.73
CA PRO A 79 -26.90 1.37 7.29
C PRO A 79 -27.33 -0.09 7.14
N SER A 80 -26.41 -0.95 6.67
CA SER A 80 -26.63 -2.39 6.53
C SER A 80 -26.95 -3.09 7.85
N MET A 81 -26.23 -2.77 8.93
CA MET A 81 -26.47 -3.34 10.26
C MET A 81 -27.79 -2.85 10.84
N ARG A 82 -28.10 -1.56 10.66
CA ARG A 82 -29.40 -0.99 11.05
C ARG A 82 -30.55 -1.68 10.34
N GLU A 83 -30.45 -1.87 9.02
CA GLU A 83 -31.49 -2.56 8.24
C GLU A 83 -31.64 -4.04 8.62
N LEU A 84 -30.54 -4.72 8.99
CA LEU A 84 -30.59 -6.10 9.48
C LEU A 84 -31.28 -6.18 10.85
N ARG A 85 -30.92 -5.30 11.79
CA ARG A 85 -31.52 -5.24 13.14
C ARG A 85 -33.02 -4.90 13.11
N THR A 86 -33.44 -4.14 12.11
CA THR A 86 -34.85 -3.72 11.93
C THR A 86 -35.65 -4.67 11.04
N ASP A 87 -35.11 -5.85 10.73
CA ASP A 87 -35.72 -6.88 9.87
C ASP A 87 -36.12 -6.38 8.46
N VAL A 88 -35.55 -5.27 8.01
CA VAL A 88 -35.75 -4.75 6.64
C VAL A 88 -35.07 -5.67 5.63
N ILE A 89 -33.94 -6.26 6.03
CA ILE A 89 -33.21 -7.26 5.26
C ILE A 89 -33.03 -8.54 6.06
N ARG A 90 -32.91 -9.67 5.34
CA ARG A 90 -32.50 -10.96 5.90
C ARG A 90 -31.44 -11.58 5.01
N ILE A 91 -30.56 -12.37 5.61
CA ILE A 91 -29.50 -13.09 4.90
C ILE A 91 -29.81 -14.57 5.00
N ILE A 92 -30.08 -15.21 3.87
CA ILE A 92 -30.59 -16.58 3.83
C ILE A 92 -29.75 -17.45 2.89
N PRO A 93 -29.44 -18.70 3.28
CA PRO A 93 -28.91 -19.69 2.34
C PRO A 93 -30.03 -20.08 1.35
N VAL A 94 -29.65 -20.26 0.09
CA VAL A 94 -30.55 -20.63 -1.01
C VAL A 94 -29.85 -21.67 -1.86
N GLU A 95 -30.58 -22.73 -2.22
CA GLU A 95 -30.09 -23.81 -3.08
C GLU A 95 -31.19 -24.28 -4.03
N ASN A 96 -30.83 -25.05 -5.05
CA ASN A 96 -31.81 -25.65 -5.95
C ASN A 96 -32.35 -26.96 -5.34
N ASP A 97 -33.23 -26.80 -4.35
CA ASP A 97 -33.95 -27.84 -3.60
C ASP A 97 -35.30 -28.24 -4.25
N GLY A 98 -35.72 -27.56 -5.31
CA GLY A 98 -37.02 -27.75 -5.96
C GLY A 98 -38.15 -26.89 -5.38
N GLU A 99 -37.94 -26.25 -4.24
CA GLU A 99 -38.95 -25.45 -3.55
C GLU A 99 -39.30 -24.17 -4.34
N PRO A 100 -40.59 -23.77 -4.37
CA PRO A 100 -41.01 -22.57 -5.10
C PRO A 100 -40.30 -21.30 -4.64
N LEU A 101 -40.10 -21.15 -3.33
CA LEU A 101 -39.45 -19.97 -2.76
C LEU A 101 -37.98 -19.90 -3.15
N SER A 102 -37.24 -20.99 -2.98
CA SER A 102 -35.82 -21.10 -3.38
C SER A 102 -35.65 -20.81 -4.87
N ARG A 103 -36.53 -21.34 -5.72
CA ARG A 103 -36.54 -21.05 -7.17
C ARG A 103 -36.74 -19.56 -7.48
N ILE A 104 -37.68 -18.88 -6.81
CA ILE A 104 -37.88 -17.42 -6.98
C ILE A 104 -36.61 -16.66 -6.61
N LEU A 105 -35.98 -17.04 -5.49
CA LEU A 105 -34.76 -16.39 -5.01
C LEU A 105 -33.56 -16.63 -5.94
N LEU A 106 -33.41 -17.85 -6.46
CA LEU A 106 -32.39 -18.19 -7.45
C LEU A 106 -32.58 -17.42 -8.77
N VAL A 107 -33.83 -17.27 -9.24
CA VAL A 107 -34.14 -16.40 -10.39
C VAL A 107 -33.71 -14.96 -10.12
N ASN A 108 -34.00 -14.44 -8.93
CA ASN A 108 -33.61 -13.08 -8.54
C ASN A 108 -32.08 -12.93 -8.40
N LEU A 109 -31.38 -13.92 -7.85
CA LEU A 109 -29.91 -13.98 -7.81
C LEU A 109 -29.31 -14.00 -9.22
N LYS A 110 -29.81 -14.86 -10.11
CA LYS A 110 -29.39 -14.91 -11.51
C LYS A 110 -29.53 -13.53 -12.15
N CYS A 111 -30.69 -12.90 -12.01
CA CYS A 111 -30.94 -11.57 -12.56
C CYS A 111 -30.03 -10.50 -11.96
N LEU A 112 -29.68 -10.60 -10.66
CA LEU A 112 -28.69 -9.72 -10.02
C LEU A 112 -27.31 -9.90 -10.65
N PHE A 113 -26.80 -11.14 -10.71
CA PHE A 113 -25.49 -11.43 -11.26
C PHE A 113 -25.38 -11.03 -12.74
N GLN A 114 -26.39 -11.32 -13.56
CA GLN A 114 -26.41 -10.92 -14.98
C GLN A 114 -26.33 -9.41 -15.19
N LYS A 115 -26.83 -8.61 -14.23
CA LYS A 115 -26.75 -7.14 -14.29
C LYS A 115 -25.41 -6.62 -13.78
N GLN A 116 -24.86 -7.21 -12.72
CA GLN A 116 -23.65 -6.73 -12.06
C GLN A 116 -22.35 -7.28 -12.69
N LEU A 117 -22.44 -8.39 -13.44
CA LEU A 117 -21.32 -9.06 -14.10
C LEU A 117 -21.56 -9.13 -15.62
N PRO A 118 -21.51 -7.99 -16.36
CA PRO A 118 -21.88 -7.95 -17.77
C PRO A 118 -20.92 -8.71 -18.69
N VAL A 119 -19.67 -8.92 -18.26
CA VAL A 119 -18.66 -9.70 -19.01
C VAL A 119 -18.97 -11.20 -18.97
N MET A 120 -19.70 -11.66 -17.95
CA MET A 120 -20.03 -13.07 -17.78
C MET A 120 -21.24 -13.46 -18.65
N PRO A 121 -21.15 -14.54 -19.45
CA PRO A 121 -22.27 -14.97 -20.30
C PRO A 121 -23.53 -15.28 -19.48
N ARG A 122 -24.69 -14.85 -19.99
CA ARG A 122 -25.97 -14.95 -19.26
C ARG A 122 -26.37 -16.39 -18.99
N GLU A 123 -26.16 -17.26 -19.97
CA GLU A 123 -26.42 -18.69 -19.92
C GLU A 123 -25.47 -19.38 -18.93
N TYR A 124 -24.22 -18.93 -18.87
CA TYR A 124 -23.23 -19.44 -17.92
C TYR A 124 -23.64 -19.14 -16.48
N ILE A 125 -24.04 -17.90 -16.19
CA ILE A 125 -24.57 -17.52 -14.88
C ILE A 125 -25.78 -18.36 -14.51
N ALA A 126 -26.76 -18.48 -15.42
CA ALA A 126 -27.96 -19.26 -15.17
C ALA A 126 -27.63 -20.73 -14.84
N ARG A 127 -26.77 -21.35 -15.65
CA ARG A 127 -26.36 -22.75 -15.46
C ARG A 127 -25.75 -22.97 -14.09
N LEU A 128 -24.87 -22.10 -13.62
CA LEU A 128 -24.21 -22.26 -12.32
C LEU A 128 -25.09 -21.88 -11.13
N VAL A 129 -25.95 -20.88 -11.25
CA VAL A 129 -26.88 -20.49 -10.17
C VAL A 129 -27.93 -21.57 -9.92
N PHE A 130 -28.40 -22.25 -10.98
CA PHE A 130 -29.37 -23.36 -10.85
C PHE A 130 -28.72 -24.74 -10.72
N ASP A 131 -27.39 -24.83 -10.73
CA ASP A 131 -26.70 -26.10 -10.54
C ASP A 131 -26.93 -26.63 -9.12
N HIS A 132 -27.25 -27.92 -8.97
CA HIS A 132 -27.54 -28.52 -7.66
C HIS A 132 -26.31 -28.61 -6.74
N THR A 133 -25.10 -28.61 -7.32
CA THR A 133 -23.83 -28.61 -6.57
C THR A 133 -23.43 -27.21 -6.12
N SER A 134 -23.93 -26.17 -6.80
CA SER A 134 -23.79 -24.78 -6.36
C SER A 134 -24.77 -24.45 -5.25
N LYS A 135 -24.30 -23.63 -4.29
CA LYS A 135 -25.10 -23.05 -3.22
C LYS A 135 -25.02 -21.54 -3.30
N SER A 136 -25.99 -20.85 -2.71
CA SER A 136 -25.99 -19.40 -2.66
C SER A 136 -26.31 -18.86 -1.27
N LEU A 137 -25.80 -17.67 -0.96
CA LEU A 137 -26.18 -16.89 0.19
C LEU A 137 -26.71 -15.54 -0.31
N ALA A 138 -27.96 -15.21 0.01
CA ALA A 138 -28.66 -14.04 -0.54
C ALA A 138 -29.05 -13.04 0.55
N ILE A 139 -28.90 -11.75 0.26
CA ILE A 139 -29.55 -10.68 1.02
C ILE A 139 -30.91 -10.42 0.36
N ILE A 140 -31.97 -10.72 1.08
CA ILE A 140 -33.34 -10.37 0.71
C ILE A 140 -33.78 -9.11 1.45
N LYS A 141 -34.42 -8.19 0.73
CA LYS A 141 -34.93 -6.92 1.25
C LYS A 141 -36.41 -6.81 0.94
N ARG A 142 -37.23 -6.47 1.95
CA ARG A 142 -38.68 -6.18 1.81
C ARG A 142 -39.42 -7.12 0.84
N GLY A 143 -39.85 -8.28 1.35
CA GLY A 143 -40.41 -9.36 0.52
C GLY A 143 -39.32 -10.29 0.01
N TYR A 144 -39.30 -10.56 -1.29
CA TYR A 144 -38.35 -11.50 -1.94
C TYR A 144 -37.34 -10.84 -2.89
N LYS A 145 -37.18 -9.51 -2.80
CA LYS A 145 -36.21 -8.79 -3.64
C LYS A 145 -34.79 -9.09 -3.15
N VAL A 146 -33.97 -9.66 -4.04
CA VAL A 146 -32.56 -9.93 -3.76
C VAL A 146 -31.73 -8.66 -4.05
N VAL A 147 -30.95 -8.21 -3.07
CA VAL A 147 -30.10 -7.01 -3.17
C VAL A 147 -28.61 -7.32 -3.08
N GLY A 148 -28.24 -8.55 -2.72
CA GLY A 148 -26.87 -9.03 -2.69
C GLY A 148 -26.84 -10.55 -2.72
N GLY A 149 -25.77 -11.12 -3.26
CA GLY A 149 -25.64 -12.57 -3.40
C GLY A 149 -24.20 -13.04 -3.51
N ILE A 150 -23.93 -14.21 -2.93
CA ILE A 150 -22.75 -15.03 -3.21
C ILE A 150 -23.24 -16.36 -3.75
N CYS A 151 -22.74 -16.77 -4.91
CA CYS A 151 -22.88 -18.14 -5.41
C CYS A 151 -21.53 -18.85 -5.25
N PHE A 152 -21.53 -20.03 -4.67
CA PHE A 152 -20.32 -20.77 -4.36
C PHE A 152 -20.50 -22.28 -4.57
N ARG A 153 -19.40 -22.97 -4.85
CA ARG A 153 -19.35 -24.43 -4.92
C ARG A 153 -18.52 -24.97 -3.75
N PRO A 154 -19.13 -25.71 -2.80
CA PRO A 154 -18.40 -26.29 -1.69
C PRO A 154 -17.67 -27.58 -2.11
N PHE A 155 -16.39 -27.70 -1.76
CA PHE A 155 -15.61 -28.93 -1.89
C PHE A 155 -15.22 -29.41 -0.49
N ALA A 156 -16.22 -29.85 0.29
CA ALA A 156 -16.05 -30.19 1.71
C ALA A 156 -14.91 -31.20 1.96
N HIS A 157 -14.82 -32.25 1.14
CA HIS A 157 -13.75 -33.26 1.21
C HIS A 157 -12.33 -32.73 0.91
N ARG A 158 -12.22 -31.52 0.36
CA ARG A 158 -10.95 -30.83 0.02
C ARG A 158 -10.69 -29.63 0.90
N GLY A 159 -11.58 -29.32 1.85
CA GLY A 159 -11.43 -28.22 2.79
C GLY A 159 -11.53 -26.82 2.17
N PHE A 160 -12.08 -26.67 0.96
CA PHE A 160 -12.25 -25.35 0.33
C PHE A 160 -13.60 -25.15 -0.38
N ALA A 161 -14.03 -23.89 -0.52
CA ALA A 161 -15.12 -23.49 -1.41
C ALA A 161 -14.61 -22.56 -2.51
N GLU A 162 -15.14 -22.74 -3.71
CA GLU A 162 -14.97 -21.77 -4.78
C GLU A 162 -16.10 -20.74 -4.71
N ILE A 163 -15.77 -19.47 -4.61
CA ILE A 163 -16.72 -18.39 -4.82
C ILE A 163 -16.82 -18.14 -6.33
N VAL A 164 -17.96 -18.47 -6.90
CA VAL A 164 -18.22 -18.37 -8.34
C VAL A 164 -18.69 -16.97 -8.70
N PHE A 165 -19.68 -16.46 -7.98
CA PHE A 165 -20.22 -15.12 -8.21
C PHE A 165 -20.35 -14.38 -6.89
N PHE A 166 -20.01 -13.10 -6.91
CA PHE A 166 -20.21 -12.18 -5.81
C PHE A 166 -20.74 -10.87 -6.37
N ALA A 167 -21.90 -10.42 -5.92
CA ALA A 167 -22.46 -9.15 -6.36
C ALA A 167 -23.42 -8.54 -5.35
N THR A 168 -23.49 -7.21 -5.36
CA THR A 168 -24.51 -6.42 -4.66
C THR A 168 -25.14 -5.42 -5.62
N SER A 169 -26.43 -5.18 -5.46
CA SER A 169 -27.21 -4.19 -6.21
C SER A 169 -26.53 -2.83 -6.18
N SER A 170 -26.36 -2.19 -7.34
CA SER A 170 -25.68 -0.88 -7.48
C SER A 170 -26.28 0.19 -6.57
N ASN A 171 -27.60 0.20 -6.41
CA ASN A 171 -28.32 1.15 -5.54
C ASN A 171 -28.01 0.99 -4.04
N ASP A 172 -27.33 -0.09 -3.66
CA ASP A 172 -27.06 -0.44 -2.28
C ASP A 172 -25.56 -0.77 -2.01
N GLN A 173 -24.67 -0.54 -2.98
CA GLN A 173 -23.23 -0.84 -2.85
C GLN A 173 -22.54 -0.04 -1.73
N GLU A 174 -22.92 1.23 -1.53
CA GLU A 174 -22.33 2.11 -0.51
C GLU A 174 -22.86 1.86 0.91
N LYS A 175 -23.89 1.00 1.08
CA LYS A 175 -24.50 0.71 2.40
C LYS A 175 -23.70 -0.29 3.23
N GLY A 176 -22.66 -0.88 2.65
CA GLY A 176 -21.82 -1.89 3.30
C GLY A 176 -22.33 -3.33 3.19
N TYR A 177 -23.32 -3.60 2.33
CA TYR A 177 -23.84 -4.96 2.10
C TYR A 177 -22.77 -5.96 1.68
N GLY A 178 -21.79 -5.54 0.88
CA GLY A 178 -20.74 -6.45 0.42
C GLY A 178 -19.91 -7.02 1.57
N ALA A 179 -19.45 -6.16 2.50
CA ALA A 179 -18.68 -6.61 3.66
C ALA A 179 -19.54 -7.46 4.62
N MET A 180 -20.79 -7.03 4.87
CA MET A 180 -21.73 -7.79 5.69
C MET A 180 -21.99 -9.18 5.09
N LEU A 181 -22.26 -9.28 3.79
CA LEU A 181 -22.52 -10.54 3.11
C LEU A 181 -21.34 -11.51 3.22
N MET A 182 -20.11 -11.01 3.07
CA MET A 182 -18.90 -11.82 3.22
C MET A 182 -18.69 -12.32 4.65
N ASN A 183 -18.96 -11.48 5.66
CA ASN A 183 -18.87 -11.89 7.06
C ASN A 183 -19.91 -12.96 7.40
N HIS A 184 -21.15 -12.78 6.94
CA HIS A 184 -22.19 -13.79 7.08
C HIS A 184 -21.85 -15.07 6.31
N PHE A 185 -21.22 -14.97 5.14
CA PHE A 185 -20.74 -16.11 4.38
C PHE A 185 -19.67 -16.90 5.14
N LYS A 186 -18.65 -16.22 5.68
CA LYS A 186 -17.62 -16.85 6.53
C LYS A 186 -18.23 -17.61 7.69
N MET A 187 -19.18 -17.00 8.41
CA MET A 187 -19.84 -17.65 9.54
C MET A 187 -20.77 -18.79 9.10
N HIS A 188 -21.47 -18.63 7.97
CA HIS A 188 -22.30 -19.67 7.39
C HIS A 188 -21.46 -20.90 7.03
N ILE A 189 -20.32 -20.70 6.35
CA ILE A 189 -19.40 -21.79 6.01
C ILE A 189 -18.87 -22.46 7.26
N ARG A 190 -18.35 -21.70 8.23
CA ARG A 190 -17.85 -22.27 9.49
C ARG A 190 -18.89 -23.12 10.21
N ARG A 191 -20.17 -22.73 10.17
CA ARG A 191 -21.28 -23.46 10.80
C ARG A 191 -21.67 -24.72 10.04
N VAL A 192 -21.76 -24.64 8.72
CA VAL A 192 -22.30 -25.73 7.87
C VAL A 192 -21.22 -26.70 7.40
N TYR A 193 -20.00 -26.22 7.22
CA TYR A 193 -18.85 -26.97 6.73
C TYR A 193 -17.62 -26.71 7.63
N PRO A 194 -17.55 -27.30 8.85
CA PRO A 194 -16.50 -27.00 9.83
C PRO A 194 -15.07 -27.25 9.34
N ASP A 195 -14.88 -28.23 8.47
CA ASP A 195 -13.56 -28.58 7.90
C ASP A 195 -13.17 -27.73 6.69
N MET A 196 -14.09 -26.87 6.22
CA MET A 196 -13.86 -26.02 5.05
C MET A 196 -13.30 -24.66 5.46
N LYS A 197 -11.97 -24.54 5.40
CA LYS A 197 -11.23 -23.37 5.89
C LYS A 197 -10.77 -22.41 4.81
N HIS A 198 -10.81 -22.82 3.54
CA HIS A 198 -10.25 -22.04 2.44
C HIS A 198 -11.33 -21.60 1.44
N PHE A 199 -11.20 -20.38 0.93
CA PHE A 199 -11.99 -19.86 -0.18
C PHE A 199 -11.08 -19.53 -1.33
N LEU A 200 -11.45 -19.97 -2.52
CA LEU A 200 -10.79 -19.61 -3.76
C LEU A 200 -11.77 -18.86 -4.64
N THR A 201 -11.28 -17.83 -5.32
CA THR A 201 -12.08 -17.04 -6.26
C THR A 201 -11.19 -16.51 -7.37
N TYR A 202 -11.76 -16.37 -8.56
CA TYR A 202 -11.17 -15.54 -9.61
C TYR A 202 -11.81 -14.16 -9.53
N ALA A 203 -11.02 -13.17 -9.13
CA ALA A 203 -11.46 -11.79 -9.02
C ALA A 203 -11.07 -11.00 -10.27
N ASP A 204 -12.03 -10.27 -10.84
CA ASP A 204 -11.73 -9.24 -11.83
C ASP A 204 -10.80 -8.17 -11.23
N ASN A 205 -10.02 -7.49 -12.07
CA ASN A 205 -9.06 -6.46 -11.63
C ASN A 205 -9.69 -5.36 -10.76
N PHE A 206 -10.94 -4.98 -11.04
CA PHE A 206 -11.69 -4.00 -10.26
C PHE A 206 -12.12 -4.53 -8.87
N ALA A 207 -12.25 -5.84 -8.71
CA ALA A 207 -12.71 -6.49 -7.49
C ALA A 207 -11.57 -6.91 -6.54
N VAL A 208 -10.32 -6.98 -7.01
CA VAL A 208 -9.15 -7.37 -6.20
C VAL A 208 -9.03 -6.53 -4.92
N GLY A 209 -9.26 -5.21 -5.02
CA GLY A 209 -9.22 -4.31 -3.86
C GLY A 209 -10.31 -4.61 -2.81
N TYR A 210 -11.50 -5.02 -3.26
CA TYR A 210 -12.58 -5.46 -2.36
C TYR A 210 -12.20 -6.77 -1.67
N PHE A 211 -11.79 -7.79 -2.42
CA PHE A 211 -11.42 -9.09 -1.86
C PHE A 211 -10.23 -9.00 -0.90
N ARG A 212 -9.23 -8.16 -1.19
CA ARG A 212 -8.13 -7.88 -0.27
C ARG A 212 -8.62 -7.35 1.08
N LYS A 213 -9.56 -6.40 1.08
CA LYS A 213 -10.19 -5.89 2.32
C LYS A 213 -10.98 -6.96 3.07
N GLN A 214 -11.43 -8.01 2.39
CA GLN A 214 -12.09 -9.17 3.00
C GLN A 214 -11.11 -10.26 3.46
N GLY A 215 -9.80 -10.04 3.40
CA GLY A 215 -8.79 -11.01 3.83
C GLY A 215 -8.43 -12.05 2.77
N PHE A 216 -8.65 -11.74 1.48
CA PHE A 216 -8.10 -12.52 0.38
C PHE A 216 -6.70 -12.03 0.00
N THR A 217 -5.83 -12.95 -0.38
CA THR A 217 -4.48 -12.70 -0.88
C THR A 217 -4.31 -13.34 -2.26
N LYS A 218 -3.34 -12.84 -3.04
CA LYS A 218 -2.91 -13.47 -4.29
C LYS A 218 -1.99 -14.67 -4.05
N ASP A 219 -1.45 -14.79 -2.85
CA ASP A 219 -0.60 -15.89 -2.44
C ASP A 219 -1.47 -17.12 -2.11
N ILE A 220 -1.40 -18.14 -2.97
CA ILE A 220 -2.22 -19.34 -2.85
C ILE A 220 -1.41 -20.38 -2.08
N THR A 221 -1.67 -20.48 -0.78
CA THR A 221 -0.99 -21.43 0.10
C THR A 221 -1.56 -22.84 0.01
N LEU A 222 -2.78 -22.99 -0.54
CA LEU A 222 -3.38 -24.31 -0.75
C LEU A 222 -2.66 -25.03 -1.90
N ASP A 223 -2.21 -26.27 -1.63
CA ASP A 223 -1.48 -27.06 -2.61
C ASP A 223 -2.28 -27.21 -3.92
N ARG A 224 -1.57 -27.07 -5.05
CA ARG A 224 -2.19 -27.06 -6.38
C ARG A 224 -2.97 -28.34 -6.67
N SER A 225 -2.58 -29.50 -6.15
CA SER A 225 -3.30 -30.77 -6.32
C SER A 225 -4.68 -30.79 -5.65
N VAL A 226 -4.91 -29.91 -4.67
CA VAL A 226 -6.17 -29.81 -3.94
C VAL A 226 -7.22 -29.10 -4.79
N TRP A 227 -6.86 -28.07 -5.54
CA TRP A 227 -7.83 -27.19 -6.21
C TRP A 227 -7.74 -27.13 -7.74
N ALA A 228 -6.58 -27.42 -8.33
CA ALA A 228 -6.41 -27.36 -9.78
C ALA A 228 -7.31 -28.39 -10.48
N GLY A 229 -8.02 -27.96 -11.51
CA GLY A 229 -8.99 -28.77 -12.25
C GLY A 229 -10.39 -28.85 -11.60
N TYR A 230 -10.57 -28.40 -10.36
CA TYR A 230 -11.87 -28.35 -9.68
C TYR A 230 -12.57 -27.00 -9.82
N ILE A 231 -11.78 -25.92 -9.72
CA ILE A 231 -12.26 -24.56 -9.93
C ILE A 231 -12.22 -24.19 -11.42
N LYS A 232 -13.01 -23.21 -11.82
CA LYS A 232 -13.05 -22.70 -13.20
C LYS A 232 -12.05 -21.57 -13.36
N ASP A 233 -11.23 -21.66 -14.40
CA ASP A 233 -10.32 -20.59 -14.78
C ASP A 233 -11.07 -19.55 -15.60
N TYR A 234 -10.89 -18.28 -15.26
CA TYR A 234 -11.49 -17.15 -15.98
C TYR A 234 -10.37 -16.32 -16.59
N GLU A 235 -10.44 -16.14 -17.91
CA GLU A 235 -9.48 -15.31 -18.63
C GLU A 235 -9.54 -13.86 -18.11
N GLY A 236 -8.37 -13.30 -17.78
CA GLY A 236 -8.28 -11.94 -17.19
C GLY A 236 -8.63 -11.85 -15.70
N GLY A 237 -9.02 -12.96 -15.05
CA GLY A 237 -9.25 -13.02 -13.61
C GLY A 237 -7.95 -13.26 -12.83
N THR A 238 -7.83 -12.64 -11.66
CA THR A 238 -6.76 -12.93 -10.70
C THR A 238 -7.26 -13.96 -9.68
N ILE A 239 -6.61 -15.12 -9.58
CA ILE A 239 -6.90 -16.07 -8.51
C ILE A 239 -6.54 -15.47 -7.15
N MET A 240 -7.42 -15.63 -6.17
CA MET A 240 -7.23 -15.17 -4.80
C MET A 240 -7.71 -16.21 -3.79
N GLN A 241 -6.99 -16.32 -2.68
CA GLN A 241 -7.31 -17.20 -1.56
C GLN A 241 -7.65 -16.42 -0.30
N CYS A 242 -8.70 -16.84 0.43
CA CYS A 242 -8.94 -16.45 1.82
C CYS A 242 -8.93 -17.69 2.71
N THR A 243 -8.25 -17.62 3.85
CA THR A 243 -8.26 -18.66 4.87
C THR A 243 -9.02 -18.14 6.09
N LEU A 244 -10.03 -18.88 6.56
CA LEU A 244 -10.79 -18.51 7.75
C LEU A 244 -9.92 -18.63 9.01
N LEU A 245 -10.19 -17.73 9.96
CA LEU A 245 -9.63 -17.78 11.31
C LEU A 245 -10.60 -18.51 12.24
N ASP A 246 -10.14 -19.59 12.87
CA ASP A 246 -10.98 -20.51 13.66
C ASP A 246 -11.67 -19.83 14.86
N LYS A 247 -10.98 -18.89 15.51
CA LYS A 247 -11.43 -18.25 16.76
C LYS A 247 -12.17 -16.93 16.57
N VAL A 248 -12.26 -16.44 15.33
CA VAL A 248 -12.84 -15.12 15.05
C VAL A 248 -14.32 -15.26 14.71
N ASP A 249 -15.17 -14.49 15.39
CA ASP A 249 -16.53 -14.23 14.92
C ASP A 249 -16.50 -13.07 13.94
N TYR A 250 -16.74 -13.36 12.66
CA TYR A 250 -16.72 -12.34 11.61
C TYR A 250 -17.91 -11.38 11.68
N LEU A 251 -18.96 -11.70 12.43
CA LEU A 251 -20.08 -10.77 12.65
C LEU A 251 -19.76 -9.72 13.70
N ASP A 252 -18.79 -9.98 14.58
CA ASP A 252 -18.44 -9.10 15.70
C ASP A 252 -16.93 -8.80 15.79
N VAL A 253 -16.31 -8.59 14.62
CA VAL A 253 -14.88 -8.24 14.52
C VAL A 253 -14.59 -6.91 15.22
N ALA A 254 -15.53 -5.95 15.18
CA ALA A 254 -15.34 -4.63 15.74
C ALA A 254 -15.18 -4.67 17.27
N SER A 255 -16.05 -5.40 17.98
CA SER A 255 -15.93 -5.57 19.42
C SER A 255 -14.66 -6.35 19.78
N THR A 256 -14.34 -7.40 19.02
CA THR A 256 -13.18 -8.26 19.25
C THR A 256 -11.88 -7.45 19.17
N VAL A 257 -11.74 -6.63 18.13
CA VAL A 257 -10.56 -5.76 17.95
C VAL A 257 -10.53 -4.65 19.01
N ALA A 258 -11.68 -4.09 19.38
CA ALA A 258 -11.75 -3.09 20.45
C ALA A 258 -11.31 -3.66 21.80
N ALA A 259 -11.78 -4.86 22.15
CA ALA A 259 -11.39 -5.57 23.37
C ALA A 259 -9.89 -5.93 23.37
N GLN A 260 -9.36 -6.40 22.23
CA GLN A 260 -7.92 -6.66 22.06
C GLN A 260 -7.09 -5.38 22.22
N ARG A 261 -7.52 -4.28 21.60
CA ARG A 261 -6.85 -2.98 21.70
C ARG A 261 -6.84 -2.49 23.15
N GLU A 262 -7.96 -2.58 23.86
CA GLU A 262 -8.05 -2.16 25.25
C GLU A 262 -7.17 -3.03 26.16
N ALA A 263 -7.11 -4.35 25.94
CA ALA A 263 -6.21 -5.23 26.67
C ALA A 263 -4.73 -4.84 26.49
N ILE A 264 -4.33 -4.50 25.27
CA ILE A 264 -2.97 -4.02 24.97
C ILE A 264 -2.73 -2.65 25.64
N LEU A 265 -3.65 -1.71 25.52
CA LEU A 265 -3.54 -0.38 26.14
C LEU A 265 -3.48 -0.47 27.66
N ALA A 266 -4.27 -1.33 28.28
CA ALA A 266 -4.23 -1.61 29.71
C ALA A 266 -2.85 -2.12 30.14
N LYS A 267 -2.23 -2.99 29.33
CA LYS A 267 -0.86 -3.48 29.61
C LYS A 267 0.19 -2.37 29.42
N ILE A 268 0.05 -1.56 28.38
CA ILE A 268 0.93 -0.40 28.14
C ILE A 268 0.84 0.58 29.30
N ARG A 269 -0.36 0.89 29.82
CA ARG A 269 -0.55 1.81 30.96
C ARG A 269 0.16 1.33 32.25
N GLN A 270 0.37 0.02 32.42
CA GLN A 270 1.12 -0.52 33.57
C GLN A 270 2.64 -0.26 33.48
N MET A 271 3.18 -0.08 32.26
CA MET A 271 4.62 0.04 32.03
C MET A 271 5.01 1.47 31.60
N SER A 272 4.14 2.12 30.83
CA SER A 272 4.36 3.44 30.25
C SER A 272 3.65 4.50 31.06
N LYS A 273 4.37 5.59 31.35
CA LYS A 273 3.84 6.83 31.93
C LYS A 273 3.33 7.81 30.87
N SER A 274 3.28 7.44 29.59
CA SER A 274 2.85 8.35 28.50
C SER A 274 1.41 8.84 28.65
N HIS A 275 0.58 8.16 29.45
CA HIS A 275 -0.79 8.55 29.75
C HIS A 275 -0.88 9.58 30.90
N VAL A 276 0.24 9.95 31.53
CA VAL A 276 0.29 10.96 32.59
C VAL A 276 0.37 12.34 31.95
N ILE A 277 -0.66 13.16 32.18
CA ILE A 277 -0.66 14.58 31.78
C ILE A 277 0.06 15.37 32.87
N TYR A 278 1.19 16.00 32.50
CA TYR A 278 1.91 16.91 33.37
C TYR A 278 1.36 18.34 33.19
N PRO A 279 1.35 19.18 34.24
CA PRO A 279 1.00 20.58 34.09
C PRO A 279 1.94 21.28 33.11
N GLY A 280 1.43 22.28 32.40
CA GLY A 280 2.22 23.09 31.49
C GLY A 280 3.40 23.75 32.20
N LEU A 281 4.55 23.83 31.52
CA LEU A 281 5.77 24.40 32.07
C LEU A 281 5.56 25.89 32.44
N PRO A 282 5.80 26.29 33.71
CA PRO A 282 5.59 27.67 34.16
C PRO A 282 6.36 28.72 33.35
N GLN A 283 7.50 28.34 32.79
CA GLN A 283 8.40 29.17 32.01
C GLN A 283 7.81 29.63 30.68
N PHE A 284 6.78 28.95 30.17
CA PHE A 284 6.12 29.24 28.89
C PHE A 284 4.69 29.74 29.04
N GLN A 285 4.31 30.21 30.24
CA GLN A 285 2.99 30.80 30.47
C GLN A 285 2.88 32.23 29.88
N PRO A 286 1.66 32.70 29.55
CA PRO A 286 1.44 34.04 29.00
C PRO A 286 1.98 35.13 29.96
N GLY A 287 2.84 36.02 29.44
CA GLY A 287 3.45 37.11 30.22
C GLY A 287 4.88 36.85 30.71
N GLN A 288 5.47 35.70 30.38
CA GLN A 288 6.91 35.43 30.59
C GLN A 288 7.77 36.05 29.46
N PRO A 289 9.04 36.38 29.72
CA PRO A 289 9.94 36.96 28.72
C PRO A 289 10.20 36.00 27.56
N ASP A 290 10.25 36.52 26.33
CA ASP A 290 10.59 35.75 25.14
C ASP A 290 12.06 35.26 25.20
N GLY A 291 12.29 33.98 24.85
CA GLY A 291 13.63 33.39 24.78
C GLY A 291 14.09 32.58 25.99
N VAL A 292 13.17 32.16 26.89
CA VAL A 292 13.51 31.26 28.01
C VAL A 292 13.89 29.87 27.48
N ILE A 293 15.14 29.47 27.74
CA ILE A 293 15.65 28.12 27.44
C ILE A 293 15.52 27.27 28.70
N VAL A 294 14.83 26.14 28.60
CA VAL A 294 14.71 25.14 29.68
C VAL A 294 15.59 23.94 29.33
N ASP A 295 16.41 23.49 30.28
CA ASP A 295 17.16 22.25 30.10
C ASP A 295 16.16 21.08 29.99
N PRO A 296 16.22 20.25 28.94
CA PRO A 296 15.35 19.08 28.81
C PRO A 296 15.31 18.18 30.08
N LYS A 297 16.38 18.13 30.88
CA LYS A 297 16.44 17.39 32.15
C LYS A 297 15.47 17.90 33.21
N ASP A 298 15.08 19.16 33.14
CA ASP A 298 14.20 19.82 34.11
C ASP A 298 12.71 19.62 33.77
N VAL A 299 12.40 19.00 32.63
CA VAL A 299 11.03 18.69 32.22
C VAL A 299 10.57 17.39 32.90
N PRO A 300 9.57 17.41 33.82
CA PRO A 300 9.19 16.26 34.63
C PRO A 300 8.89 14.99 33.81
N GLY A 301 8.12 15.11 32.73
CA GLY A 301 7.79 13.98 31.86
C GLY A 301 8.94 13.44 31.02
N LEU A 302 9.94 14.28 30.71
CA LEU A 302 11.11 13.88 29.92
C LEU A 302 12.16 13.20 30.80
N ARG A 303 12.39 13.73 32.01
CA ARG A 303 13.26 13.09 33.00
C ARG A 303 12.78 11.69 33.37
N GLU A 304 11.48 11.52 33.53
CA GLU A 304 10.87 10.24 33.92
C GLU A 304 10.80 9.20 32.81
N SER A 305 10.95 9.60 31.53
CA SER A 305 10.94 8.68 30.39
C SER A 305 12.28 7.97 30.17
N GLY A 306 13.31 8.31 30.95
CA GLY A 306 14.68 7.81 30.76
C GLY A 306 15.43 8.54 29.64
N TRP A 307 15.02 9.78 29.34
CA TRP A 307 15.67 10.60 28.33
C TRP A 307 17.15 10.83 28.64
N THR A 308 18.00 10.72 27.62
CA THR A 308 19.42 11.07 27.67
C THR A 308 19.76 12.14 26.62
N PRO A 309 20.79 12.97 26.84
CA PRO A 309 21.27 13.94 25.84
C PRO A 309 21.61 13.31 24.49
N ASP A 310 22.06 12.04 24.49
CA ASP A 310 22.36 11.27 23.28
C ASP A 310 21.13 11.02 22.40
N MET A 311 19.91 11.13 22.94
CA MET A 311 18.67 11.02 22.17
C MET A 311 18.35 12.29 21.36
N ILE A 312 19.00 13.42 21.66
CA ILE A 312 18.94 14.66 20.86
C ILE A 312 20.05 14.67 19.80
N ALA A 313 21.11 13.89 19.99
CA ALA A 313 22.11 13.75 18.94
C ALA A 313 21.40 13.29 17.66
N PRO A 314 21.69 13.91 16.50
CA PRO A 314 21.15 13.41 15.25
C PRO A 314 21.46 11.91 15.21
N PRO A 315 20.48 11.06 14.85
CA PRO A 315 20.76 9.64 14.70
C PRO A 315 21.99 9.54 13.80
N ALA A 316 22.96 8.69 14.17
CA ALA A 316 24.00 8.27 13.24
C ALA A 316 23.31 8.00 11.89
N PRO A 317 23.87 8.47 10.76
CA PRO A 317 23.18 8.57 9.47
C PRO A 317 22.30 7.35 9.30
N ALA A 318 20.97 7.59 9.30
CA ALA A 318 19.98 6.54 9.40
C ALA A 318 20.33 5.45 8.39
N ALA A 319 20.37 4.18 8.83
CA ALA A 319 20.53 3.06 7.93
C ALA A 319 19.65 3.28 6.70
N ILE A 320 20.24 3.18 5.49
CA ILE A 320 19.59 3.52 4.22
C ILE A 320 18.12 3.09 4.24
N SER A 321 17.22 3.99 3.84
CA SER A 321 15.81 3.69 3.64
C SER A 321 15.64 2.39 2.86
N ALA A 322 14.79 1.47 3.34
CA ALA A 322 14.53 0.20 2.65
C ALA A 322 14.15 0.43 1.17
N THR A 323 13.53 1.56 0.85
CA THR A 323 13.24 2.01 -0.51
C THR A 323 14.51 2.24 -1.34
N ASP A 324 15.47 3.02 -0.82
CA ASP A 324 16.72 3.31 -1.54
C ASP A 324 17.57 2.06 -1.71
N ARG A 325 17.61 1.19 -0.69
CA ARG A 325 18.30 -0.10 -0.81
C ARG A 325 17.68 -0.99 -1.89
N ASN A 326 16.35 -0.98 -2.02
CA ASN A 326 15.67 -1.70 -3.11
C ASN A 326 15.96 -1.07 -4.48
N ILE A 327 16.06 0.26 -4.57
CA ILE A 327 16.44 0.96 -5.80
C ILE A 327 17.85 0.54 -6.23
N MET A 328 18.83 0.58 -5.32
CA MET A 328 20.22 0.18 -5.61
C MET A 328 20.30 -1.27 -6.10
N ASN A 329 19.65 -2.20 -5.40
CA ASN A 329 19.61 -3.62 -5.78
C ASN A 329 19.03 -3.82 -7.19
N ARG A 330 17.97 -3.08 -7.53
CA ARG A 330 17.32 -3.19 -8.84
C ARG A 330 18.20 -2.63 -9.95
N VAL A 331 18.77 -1.44 -9.74
CA VAL A 331 19.65 -0.80 -10.72
C VAL A 331 20.89 -1.67 -10.97
N LEU A 332 21.52 -2.18 -9.92
CA LEU A 332 22.69 -3.05 -10.03
C LEU A 332 22.38 -4.35 -10.78
N SER A 333 21.25 -4.99 -10.48
CA SER A 333 20.80 -6.22 -11.16
C SER A 333 20.51 -6.01 -12.65
N ASP A 334 19.81 -4.92 -12.99
CA ASP A 334 19.53 -4.56 -14.38
C ASP A 334 20.84 -4.29 -15.15
N MET A 335 21.82 -3.62 -14.52
CA MET A 335 23.14 -3.39 -15.12
C MET A 335 23.93 -4.70 -15.30
N GLN A 336 23.98 -5.57 -14.31
CA GLN A 336 24.72 -6.85 -14.38
C GLN A 336 24.18 -7.78 -15.48
N THR A 337 22.86 -7.78 -15.69
CA THR A 337 22.20 -8.62 -16.70
C THR A 337 22.20 -8.03 -18.11
N HIS A 338 22.55 -6.75 -18.27
CA HIS A 338 22.58 -6.08 -19.56
C HIS A 338 23.63 -6.70 -20.51
N SER A 339 23.32 -6.79 -21.80
CA SER A 339 24.21 -7.44 -22.80
C SER A 339 25.57 -6.74 -22.97
N SER A 340 25.65 -5.45 -22.63
CA SER A 340 26.87 -4.64 -22.72
C SER A 340 27.66 -4.58 -21.40
N SER A 341 27.29 -5.38 -20.38
CA SER A 341 27.95 -5.33 -19.07
C SER A 341 29.26 -6.10 -18.98
N TRP A 342 29.55 -6.97 -19.96
CA TRP A 342 30.66 -7.93 -19.91
C TRP A 342 32.05 -7.35 -19.54
N PRO A 343 32.46 -6.12 -19.92
CA PRO A 343 33.77 -5.58 -19.53
C PRO A 343 33.81 -5.06 -18.09
N PHE A 344 32.65 -4.86 -17.46
CA PHE A 344 32.51 -4.16 -16.18
C PHE A 344 32.06 -5.10 -15.07
N LYS A 345 31.93 -6.41 -15.36
CA LYS A 345 31.44 -7.39 -14.38
C LYS A 345 32.39 -7.58 -13.22
N ASP A 346 33.68 -7.65 -13.53
CA ASP A 346 34.76 -7.96 -12.60
C ASP A 346 35.86 -6.88 -12.69
N PRO A 347 36.74 -6.76 -11.68
CA PRO A 347 37.86 -5.82 -11.73
C PRO A 347 38.77 -6.08 -12.93
N VAL A 348 39.31 -5.02 -13.52
CA VAL A 348 40.26 -5.13 -14.64
C VAL A 348 41.49 -5.92 -14.21
N SER A 349 41.82 -6.98 -14.93
CA SER A 349 42.95 -7.84 -14.58
C SER A 349 44.29 -7.10 -14.75
N ARG A 350 45.12 -7.10 -13.70
CA ARG A 350 46.51 -6.60 -13.74
C ARG A 350 47.41 -7.37 -14.70
N GLU A 351 47.06 -8.61 -14.99
CA GLU A 351 47.83 -9.47 -15.90
C GLU A 351 47.49 -9.14 -17.36
N GLU A 352 46.22 -8.86 -17.64
CA GLU A 352 45.74 -8.54 -18.99
C GLU A 352 45.97 -7.08 -19.36
N VAL A 353 45.87 -6.16 -18.38
CA VAL A 353 46.03 -4.72 -18.57
C VAL A 353 47.00 -4.14 -17.51
N PRO A 354 48.32 -4.30 -17.71
CA PRO A 354 49.32 -4.02 -16.67
C PRO A 354 49.44 -2.57 -16.22
N ASP A 355 49.13 -1.61 -17.08
CA ASP A 355 49.24 -0.17 -16.82
C ASP A 355 47.94 0.45 -16.27
N TYR A 356 46.82 -0.28 -16.27
CA TYR A 356 45.50 0.26 -15.89
C TYR A 356 45.52 0.95 -14.52
N TYR A 357 46.06 0.30 -13.50
CA TYR A 357 46.11 0.84 -12.13
C TYR A 357 47.19 1.92 -11.90
N ASN A 358 48.01 2.22 -12.92
CA ASN A 358 48.91 3.37 -12.91
C ASN A 358 48.24 4.60 -13.55
N VAL A 359 47.19 4.39 -14.35
CA VAL A 359 46.46 5.42 -15.10
C VAL A 359 45.14 5.76 -14.42
N ILE A 360 44.46 4.78 -13.82
CA ILE A 360 43.17 4.93 -13.13
C ILE A 360 43.37 4.95 -11.62
N ASP A 361 43.07 6.09 -11.01
CA ASP A 361 43.25 6.34 -9.57
C ASP A 361 42.24 5.59 -8.70
N SER A 362 40.98 5.52 -9.15
CA SER A 362 39.86 4.93 -8.40
C SER A 362 39.14 3.89 -9.26
N PRO A 363 39.63 2.65 -9.33
CA PRO A 363 38.99 1.58 -10.12
C PRO A 363 37.63 1.19 -9.50
N MET A 364 36.66 0.87 -10.35
CA MET A 364 35.34 0.40 -9.94
C MET A 364 34.77 -0.57 -10.97
N ASP A 365 33.96 -1.53 -10.51
CA ASP A 365 33.31 -2.57 -11.30
C ASP A 365 32.03 -3.08 -10.60
N LEU A 366 31.19 -3.81 -11.32
CA LEU A 366 29.88 -4.25 -10.85
C LEU A 366 29.94 -5.30 -9.73
N SER A 367 31.02 -6.10 -9.64
CA SER A 367 31.20 -7.07 -8.55
C SER A 367 31.60 -6.35 -7.26
N THR A 368 32.52 -5.39 -7.35
CA THR A 368 32.91 -4.53 -6.23
C THR A 368 31.72 -3.74 -5.71
N MET A 369 30.89 -3.16 -6.59
CA MET A 369 29.65 -2.49 -6.20
C MET A 369 28.66 -3.43 -5.51
N ALA A 370 28.55 -4.69 -5.96
CA ALA A 370 27.70 -5.68 -5.31
C ALA A 370 28.17 -5.99 -3.88
N GLU A 371 29.48 -6.18 -3.68
CA GLU A 371 30.04 -6.38 -2.35
C GLU A 371 29.81 -5.18 -1.43
N LYS A 372 30.02 -3.96 -1.92
CA LYS A 372 29.77 -2.72 -1.15
C LYS A 372 28.30 -2.61 -0.75
N LEU A 373 27.38 -2.98 -1.63
CA LEU A 373 25.94 -2.97 -1.35
C LEU A 373 25.54 -4.03 -0.31
N ASP A 374 26.10 -5.24 -0.40
CA ASP A 374 25.84 -6.32 0.56
C ASP A 374 26.42 -6.04 1.94
N LYS A 375 27.61 -5.42 2.01
CA LYS A 375 28.25 -4.98 3.26
C LYS A 375 27.61 -3.72 3.85
N GLY A 376 26.70 -3.06 3.13
CA GLY A 376 26.05 -1.83 3.56
C GLY A 376 26.99 -0.63 3.60
N GLU A 377 27.99 -0.59 2.73
CA GLU A 377 28.99 0.47 2.64
C GLU A 377 28.48 1.72 1.90
N TYR A 378 27.43 1.58 1.10
CA TYR A 378 26.66 2.74 0.66
C TYR A 378 25.84 3.22 1.85
N THR A 379 25.87 4.52 2.12
CA THR A 379 25.05 5.21 3.12
C THR A 379 24.00 6.11 2.47
N THR A 380 24.20 6.45 1.19
CA THR A 380 23.23 7.19 0.37
C THR A 380 23.11 6.59 -1.03
N LEU A 381 21.98 6.87 -1.70
CA LEU A 381 21.82 6.53 -3.13
C LEU A 381 22.84 7.26 -4.01
N GLU A 382 23.29 8.44 -3.60
CA GLU A 382 24.27 9.24 -4.33
C GLU A 382 25.64 8.56 -4.37
N GLU A 383 26.10 8.00 -3.26
CA GLU A 383 27.36 7.23 -3.22
C GLU A 383 27.33 6.02 -4.17
N PHE A 384 26.19 5.32 -4.26
CA PHE A 384 25.99 4.23 -5.22
C PHE A 384 26.03 4.74 -6.67
N LEU A 385 25.37 5.86 -6.97
CA LEU A 385 25.36 6.44 -8.31
C LEU A 385 26.73 6.98 -8.74
N ASN A 386 27.50 7.52 -7.79
CA ASN A 386 28.87 7.96 -8.05
C ASN A 386 29.77 6.80 -8.47
N ASP A 387 29.65 5.64 -7.82
CA ASP A 387 30.39 4.43 -8.23
C ASP A 387 29.92 3.91 -9.61
N CYS A 388 28.62 3.97 -9.92
CA CYS A 388 28.14 3.65 -11.27
C CYS A 388 28.79 4.57 -12.31
N GLN A 389 28.83 5.87 -12.05
CA GLN A 389 29.42 6.85 -12.98
C GLN A 389 30.93 6.63 -13.14
N LEU A 390 31.60 6.29 -12.04
CA LEU A 390 33.04 6.01 -12.01
C LEU A 390 33.42 4.85 -12.95
N ILE A 391 32.58 3.82 -13.10
CA ILE A 391 32.78 2.75 -14.10
C ILE A 391 32.87 3.34 -15.52
N PHE A 392 31.93 4.22 -15.87
CA PHE A 392 31.84 4.80 -17.22
C PHE A 392 32.95 5.81 -17.48
N ASP A 393 33.25 6.66 -16.51
CA ASP A 393 34.25 7.71 -16.63
C ASP A 393 35.65 7.11 -16.74
N ASN A 394 35.98 6.12 -15.91
CA ASN A 394 37.24 5.37 -16.03
C ASN A 394 37.36 4.68 -17.38
N CYS A 395 36.27 4.08 -17.88
CA CYS A 395 36.27 3.42 -19.18
C CYS A 395 36.53 4.43 -20.32
N LYS A 396 35.86 5.59 -20.31
CA LYS A 396 36.02 6.64 -21.33
C LYS A 396 37.38 7.33 -21.25
N PHE A 397 37.96 7.42 -20.06
CA PHE A 397 39.28 8.01 -19.85
C PHE A 397 40.40 7.09 -20.36
N TYR A 398 40.34 5.80 -20.02
CA TYR A 398 41.39 4.85 -20.36
C TYR A 398 41.35 4.40 -21.84
N ASN A 399 40.16 4.27 -22.42
CA ASN A 399 39.99 3.67 -23.74
C ASN A 399 39.73 4.71 -24.84
N PRO A 400 40.14 4.44 -26.11
CA PRO A 400 39.76 5.26 -27.26
C PRO A 400 38.23 5.39 -27.42
N GLU A 401 37.75 6.55 -27.87
CA GLU A 401 36.32 6.87 -27.99
C GLU A 401 35.53 5.89 -28.88
N ASP A 402 36.19 5.33 -29.91
CA ASP A 402 35.57 4.41 -30.88
C ASP A 402 35.66 2.92 -30.46
N SER A 403 36.30 2.64 -29.32
CA SER A 403 36.49 1.30 -28.81
C SER A 403 35.16 0.60 -28.46
N ILE A 404 35.18 -0.74 -28.48
CA ILE A 404 34.05 -1.55 -28.05
C ILE A 404 33.71 -1.34 -26.57
N TYR A 405 34.69 -0.96 -25.76
CA TYR A 405 34.55 -0.69 -24.33
C TYR A 405 33.77 0.59 -24.09
N VAL A 406 34.16 1.70 -24.72
CA VAL A 406 33.43 2.98 -24.63
C VAL A 406 32.01 2.85 -25.16
N LYS A 407 31.81 2.16 -26.29
CA LYS A 407 30.47 1.86 -26.81
C LYS A 407 29.62 1.03 -25.85
N SER A 408 30.24 0.12 -25.10
CA SER A 408 29.55 -0.68 -24.08
C SER A 408 29.23 0.13 -22.83
N ALA A 409 30.14 1.02 -22.40
CA ALA A 409 29.93 1.94 -21.28
C ALA A 409 28.73 2.87 -21.53
N VAL A 410 28.64 3.49 -22.71
CA VAL A 410 27.51 4.38 -23.07
C VAL A 410 26.17 3.64 -22.99
N LYS A 411 26.08 2.43 -23.54
CA LYS A 411 24.85 1.61 -23.48
C LYS A 411 24.49 1.20 -22.06
N LEU A 412 25.49 0.92 -21.22
CA LEU A 412 25.26 0.53 -19.83
C LEU A 412 24.85 1.72 -18.96
N GLU A 413 25.37 2.92 -19.24
CA GLU A 413 24.98 4.19 -18.63
C GLU A 413 23.53 4.57 -18.97
N GLU A 414 23.12 4.37 -20.22
CA GLU A 414 21.71 4.49 -20.64
C GLU A 414 20.81 3.51 -19.87
N CYS A 415 21.22 2.24 -19.75
CA CYS A 415 20.51 1.22 -18.99
C CYS A 415 20.36 1.61 -17.51
N MET A 416 21.42 2.11 -16.87
CA MET A 416 21.37 2.62 -15.49
C MET A 416 20.33 3.74 -15.34
N HIS A 417 20.35 4.75 -16.23
CA HIS A 417 19.39 5.86 -16.20
C HIS A 417 17.94 5.40 -16.42
N GLU A 418 17.70 4.41 -17.28
CA GLU A 418 16.38 3.84 -17.49
C GLU A 418 15.90 3.04 -16.26
N SER A 419 16.77 2.23 -15.67
CA SER A 419 16.45 1.46 -14.46
C SER A 419 16.15 2.39 -13.28
N LEU A 420 16.95 3.46 -13.10
CA LEU A 420 16.73 4.46 -12.06
C LEU A 420 15.41 5.20 -12.23
N ARG A 421 15.05 5.61 -13.47
CA ARG A 421 13.75 6.23 -13.77
C ARG A 421 12.59 5.29 -13.47
N ARG A 422 12.72 4.00 -13.83
CA ARG A 422 11.70 2.97 -13.55
C ARG A 422 11.57 2.68 -12.05
N ALA A 423 12.67 2.73 -11.31
CA ALA A 423 12.70 2.50 -9.87
C ALA A 423 12.14 3.69 -9.06
N ARG A 424 12.33 4.93 -9.55
CA ARG A 424 11.76 6.16 -8.96
C ARG A 424 10.32 6.46 -9.38
N GLY A 425 9.86 5.93 -10.52
CA GLY A 425 8.54 6.19 -11.11
C GLY A 425 7.42 5.23 -10.68
N PHE A 426 7.52 4.67 -9.48
CA PHE A 426 6.41 4.02 -8.77
C PHE A 426 5.63 5.03 -7.92
#